data_AF-A0A7X0WGW9-F1
#
_entry.id   AF-A0A7X0WGW9-F1
#
_cell.length_a   1.000
_cell.length_b   1.000
_cell.length_c   1.000
_cell.angle_alpha   90.00
_cell.angle_beta   90.00
_cell.angle_gamma   90.00
#
_symmetry.space_group_name_H-M   'P 1'
#
loop_
_entity.id
_entity.type
_entity.pdbx_description
1 polymer ?
#
loop_
_entity_poly.entity_id
_entity_poly.type
_entity_poly.pdbx_seq_one_letter_code
_entity_poly.pdbx_strand_id
1 'polypeptide(L)'
;TYTATEKEWVATLPIGYADGLIRHYSGYHVLVDGELAPIIGRVYMDQTIIKLPREFQTGSKVTIIGTDHGNTITADDAADYLGTINYEVTCLLSDRIPRKYIN
;
A
#
# COMPACT_ATOMS: atom_id res chain seq x y z
N THR A 1 10.36 -7.17 13.20
CA THR A 1 11.13 -5.92 13.33
C THR A 1 10.28 -4.82 13.91
N TYR A 2 9.04 -4.67 13.46
CA TYR A 2 8.11 -3.73 14.07
C TYR A 2 7.58 -4.25 15.41
N THR A 3 7.50 -3.36 16.41
CA THR A 3 6.90 -3.59 17.73
C THR A 3 6.12 -2.34 18.09
N ALA A 4 4.83 -2.49 18.42
CA ALA A 4 4.01 -1.39 18.88
C ALA A 4 4.53 -0.86 20.23
N THR A 5 4.76 0.45 20.33
CA THR A 5 5.17 1.10 21.59
C THR A 5 3.99 1.68 22.37
N GLU A 6 2.84 1.81 21.72
CA GLU A 6 1.61 2.37 22.25
C GLU A 6 0.40 1.62 21.67
N LYS A 7 -0.80 1.95 22.16
CA LYS A 7 -2.03 1.42 21.58
C LYS A 7 -2.24 2.03 20.20
N GLU A 8 -2.32 1.18 19.19
CA GLU A 8 -2.50 1.59 17.80
C GLU A 8 -3.46 0.67 17.06
N TRP A 9 -4.04 1.20 15.98
CA TRP A 9 -4.88 0.46 15.07
C TRP A 9 -4.03 0.01 13.87
N VAL A 10 -4.21 -1.25 13.46
CA VAL A 10 -3.51 -1.82 12.32
C VAL A 10 -4.51 -2.53 11.42
N ALA A 11 -4.29 -2.49 10.11
CA ALA A 11 -5.06 -3.25 9.13
C ALA A 11 -4.14 -4.21 8.37
N THR A 12 -4.71 -5.37 8.03
CA THR A 12 -4.11 -6.32 7.10
C THR A 12 -4.76 -6.14 5.73
N LEU A 13 -3.95 -5.86 4.71
CA LEU A 13 -4.36 -5.77 3.33
C LEU A 13 -4.13 -7.10 2.62
N PRO A 14 -5.07 -7.57 1.78
CA PRO A 14 -4.94 -8.82 1.02
C PRO A 14 -4.12 -8.61 -0.27
N ILE A 15 -2.93 -8.03 -0.13
CA ILE A 15 -1.98 -7.80 -1.22
C ILE A 15 -0.55 -7.90 -0.66
N GLY A 16 0.35 -8.54 -1.41
CA GLY A 16 1.73 -8.69 -1.00
C GLY A 16 2.72 -8.65 -2.17
N TYR A 17 3.92 -9.18 -1.94
CA TYR A 17 5.00 -9.11 -2.93
C TYR A 17 4.73 -9.96 -4.16
N ALA A 18 3.88 -10.99 -4.09
CA ALA A 18 3.49 -11.76 -5.27
C ALA A 18 2.51 -11.01 -6.18
N ASP A 19 1.91 -9.92 -5.69
CA ASP A 19 1.00 -9.06 -6.43
C ASP A 19 1.71 -7.84 -7.04
N GLY A 20 2.99 -7.61 -6.70
CA GLY A 20 3.79 -6.48 -7.17
C GLY A 20 4.17 -5.48 -6.08
N LEU A 21 3.61 -5.62 -4.87
CA LEU A 21 4.01 -4.82 -3.71
C LEU A 21 5.28 -5.42 -3.08
N ILE A 22 6.41 -5.29 -3.77
CA ILE A 22 7.68 -5.92 -3.38
C ILE A 22 8.11 -5.57 -1.94
N ARG A 23 8.96 -6.39 -1.35
CA ARG A 23 9.40 -6.25 0.05
C ARG A 23 10.03 -4.88 0.38
N HIS A 24 10.52 -4.17 -0.62
CA HIS A 24 11.10 -2.83 -0.46
C HIS A 24 10.04 -1.78 -0.11
N TYR A 25 8.73 -2.01 -0.33
CA TYR A 25 7.65 -1.12 0.13
C TYR A 25 7.50 -1.05 1.66
N SER A 26 8.23 -1.86 2.42
CA SER A 26 8.25 -1.80 3.90
C SER A 26 8.70 -0.42 4.38
N GLY A 27 7.79 0.34 5.01
CA GLY A 27 8.05 1.71 5.47
C GLY A 27 7.54 2.80 4.52
N TYR A 28 7.01 2.43 3.36
CA TYR A 28 6.25 3.33 2.49
C TYR A 28 4.86 3.61 3.09
N HIS A 29 3.97 4.23 2.31
CA HIS A 29 2.63 4.58 2.75
C HIS A 29 1.57 4.30 1.68
N VAL A 30 0.33 4.18 2.12
CA VAL A 30 -0.88 4.07 1.30
C VAL A 30 -1.90 5.11 1.78
N LEU A 31 -2.98 5.33 1.03
CA LEU A 31 -4.09 6.19 1.47
C LEU A 31 -5.24 5.34 2.02
N VAL A 32 -5.78 5.75 3.16
CA VAL A 32 -7.03 5.24 3.73
C VAL A 32 -7.88 6.43 4.15
N ASP A 33 -9.03 6.62 3.51
CA ASP A 33 -9.93 7.75 3.78
C ASP A 33 -9.22 9.11 3.60
N GLY A 34 -8.39 9.20 2.56
CA GLY A 34 -7.56 10.37 2.27
C GLY A 34 -6.30 10.53 3.13
N GLU A 35 -6.11 9.72 4.18
CA GLU A 35 -4.98 9.87 5.09
C GLU A 35 -3.86 8.89 4.79
N LEU A 36 -2.60 9.34 4.94
CA LEU A 36 -1.42 8.50 4.76
C LEU A 36 -1.30 7.49 5.91
N ALA A 37 -1.32 6.21 5.56
CA ALA A 37 -1.14 5.08 6.46
C ALA A 37 0.17 4.35 6.12
N PRO A 38 1.18 4.32 7.01
CA PRO A 38 2.46 3.69 6.70
C PRO A 38 2.36 2.16 6.73
N ILE A 39 3.08 1.51 5.82
CA ILE A 39 3.32 0.07 5.81
C ILE A 39 4.28 -0.26 6.95
N ILE A 40 3.84 -1.11 7.88
CA ILE A 40 4.59 -1.51 9.06
C ILE A 40 4.96 -3.00 9.00
N GLY A 41 6.13 -3.33 9.55
CA GLY A 41 6.63 -4.69 9.48
C GLY A 41 7.09 -5.08 8.07
N ARG A 42 7.06 -6.38 7.76
CA ARG A 42 7.50 -6.88 6.46
C ARG A 42 6.29 -7.11 5.55
N VAL A 43 6.46 -6.87 4.27
CA VAL A 43 5.49 -7.30 3.25
C VAL A 43 5.62 -8.82 3.06
N TYR A 44 4.50 -9.53 3.15
CA TYR A 44 4.40 -10.99 2.95
C TYR A 44 4.00 -11.30 1.50
N MET A 45 3.84 -12.59 1.18
CA MET A 45 3.52 -13.03 -0.19
C MET A 45 2.19 -12.45 -0.66
N ASP A 46 1.17 -12.53 0.20
CA ASP A 46 -0.22 -12.20 -0.13
C ASP A 46 -0.82 -11.14 0.81
N GLN A 47 -0.01 -10.61 1.73
CA GLN A 47 -0.50 -9.72 2.79
C GLN A 47 0.49 -8.62 3.14
N THR A 48 -0.06 -7.47 3.51
CA THR A 48 0.69 -6.30 3.97
C THR A 48 0.00 -5.70 5.18
N ILE A 49 0.76 -5.19 6.15
CA ILE A 49 0.20 -4.58 7.36
C ILE A 49 0.44 -3.07 7.30
N ILE A 50 -0.58 -2.29 7.59
CA ILE A 50 -0.50 -0.82 7.68
C ILE A 50 -0.93 -0.34 9.07
N LYS A 51 -0.32 0.74 9.53
CA LYS A 51 -0.76 1.46 10.75
C LYS A 51 -1.84 2.46 10.37
N LEU A 52 -2.96 2.43 11.07
CA LEU A 52 -4.11 3.31 10.83
C LEU A 52 -4.12 4.48 11.84
N PRO A 53 -4.59 5.67 11.44
CA PRO A 53 -4.74 6.81 12.34
C PRO A 53 -5.87 6.64 13.36
N ARG A 54 -6.88 5.83 13.02
CA ARG A 54 -8.07 5.52 13.84
C ARG A 54 -8.61 4.14 13.50
N GLU A 55 -9.68 3.72 14.17
CA GLU A 55 -10.41 2.51 13.83
C GLU A 55 -11.13 2.67 12.48
N PHE A 56 -11.05 1.66 11.63
CA PHE A 56 -11.77 1.56 10.37
C PHE A 56 -12.51 0.24 10.29
N GLN A 57 -13.62 0.21 9.57
CA GLN A 57 -14.39 -1.01 9.34
C GLN A 57 -13.68 -1.92 8.34
N THR A 58 -13.80 -3.23 8.51
CA THR A 58 -13.31 -4.20 7.53
C THR A 58 -13.97 -3.95 6.17
N GLY A 59 -13.18 -4.00 5.09
CA GLY A 59 -13.64 -3.67 3.74
C GLY A 59 -13.52 -2.18 3.37
N SER A 60 -13.03 -1.33 4.29
CA SER A 60 -12.65 0.05 3.95
C SER A 60 -11.64 0.07 2.81
N LYS A 61 -11.86 0.99 1.85
CA LYS A 61 -11.01 1.11 0.67
C LYS A 61 -9.62 1.63 1.07
N VAL A 62 -8.60 1.04 0.47
CA VAL A 62 -7.21 1.49 0.57
C VAL A 62 -6.69 1.76 -0.84
N THR A 63 -6.00 2.88 -1.02
CA THR A 63 -5.43 3.29 -2.31
C THR A 63 -3.91 3.25 -2.21
N ILE A 64 -3.28 2.36 -2.99
CA ILE A 64 -1.82 2.20 -3.03
C ILE A 64 -1.20 3.19 -4.03
N ILE A 65 -1.80 3.30 -5.22
CA ILE A 65 -1.49 4.28 -6.25
C ILE A 65 -2.83 4.86 -6.74
N GLY A 66 -2.95 6.18 -6.73
CA GLY A 66 -4.15 6.92 -7.12
C GLY A 66 -4.49 8.05 -6.16
N THR A 67 -5.64 8.67 -6.39
CA THR A 67 -6.16 9.79 -5.59
C THR A 67 -7.28 9.33 -4.67
N ASP A 68 -7.23 9.77 -3.41
CA ASP A 68 -8.28 9.57 -2.41
C ASP A 68 -8.48 10.86 -1.60
N HIS A 69 -9.71 11.38 -1.55
CA HIS A 69 -10.07 12.63 -0.86
C HIS A 69 -9.13 13.84 -1.10
N GLY A 70 -8.59 13.95 -2.32
CA GLY A 70 -7.69 15.05 -2.73
C GLY A 70 -6.20 14.79 -2.52
N ASN A 71 -5.83 13.77 -1.74
CA ASN A 71 -4.44 13.32 -1.63
C ASN A 71 -4.14 12.28 -2.71
N THR A 72 -2.93 12.30 -3.26
CA THR A 72 -2.54 11.45 -4.38
C THR A 72 -1.21 10.76 -4.10
N ILE A 73 -1.14 9.46 -4.39
CA ILE A 73 0.11 8.71 -4.51
C ILE A 73 0.25 8.33 -5.98
N THR A 74 1.29 8.79 -6.64
CA THR A 74 1.58 8.49 -8.05
C THR A 74 2.52 7.29 -8.19
N ALA A 75 2.62 6.75 -9.41
CA ALA A 75 3.63 5.73 -9.70
C ALA A 75 5.05 6.28 -9.62
N ASP A 76 5.25 7.58 -9.86
CA ASP A 76 6.53 8.25 -9.67
C ASP A 76 6.91 8.34 -8.19
N ASP A 77 5.96 8.66 -7.30
CA ASP A 77 6.21 8.68 -5.85
C ASP A 77 6.66 7.30 -5.33
N ALA A 78 6.04 6.24 -5.84
CA ALA A 78 6.43 4.87 -5.50
C ALA A 78 7.81 4.52 -6.09
N ALA A 79 8.09 4.95 -7.32
CA ALA A 79 9.36 4.71 -7.99
C ALA A 79 10.53 5.40 -7.25
N ASP A 80 10.33 6.66 -6.84
CA ASP A 80 11.30 7.43 -6.07
C ASP A 80 11.64 6.73 -4.75
N TYR A 81 10.63 6.21 -4.04
CA TYR A 81 10.86 5.45 -2.81
C TYR A 81 11.61 4.14 -3.04
N LEU A 82 11.32 3.45 -4.14
CA LEU A 82 11.94 2.17 -4.49
C LEU A 82 13.33 2.32 -5.14
N GLY A 83 13.73 3.54 -5.52
CA GLY A 83 14.96 3.80 -6.27
C GLY A 83 14.90 3.27 -7.71
N THR A 84 13.75 3.38 -8.36
CA THR A 84 13.53 2.93 -9.75
C THR A 84 12.73 3.98 -10.55
N ILE A 85 12.16 3.57 -11.69
CA ILE A 85 11.30 4.37 -12.56
C ILE A 85 9.84 3.87 -12.52
N ASN A 86 8.90 4.76 -12.82
CA ASN A 86 7.46 4.48 -12.84
C ASN A 86 7.06 3.29 -13.74
N TYR A 87 7.77 3.05 -14.85
CA TYR A 87 7.57 1.89 -15.72
C TYR A 87 7.77 0.57 -14.96
N GLU A 88 8.79 0.45 -14.11
CA GLU A 88 8.99 -0.77 -13.33
C GLU A 88 7.88 -0.95 -12.29
N VAL A 89 7.46 0.12 -11.62
CA VAL A 89 6.36 0.09 -10.64
C VAL A 89 5.09 -0.51 -11.25
N THR A 90 4.70 0.00 -12.42
CA THR A 90 3.48 -0.46 -13.10
C THR A 90 3.62 -1.87 -13.67
N CYS A 91 4.79 -2.24 -14.19
CA CYS A 91 5.09 -3.58 -14.70
C CYS A 91 5.18 -4.65 -13.60
N LEU A 92 5.51 -4.28 -12.35
CA LEU A 92 5.56 -5.20 -11.22
C LEU A 92 4.19 -5.72 -10.81
N LEU A 93 3.10 -5.01 -11.15
CA LEU A 93 1.74 -5.46 -10.84
C LEU A 93 1.46 -6.78 -11.56
N SER A 94 1.43 -7.88 -10.80
CA SER A 94 1.34 -9.22 -11.36
C SER A 94 -0.05 -9.54 -11.87
N ASP A 95 -0.19 -10.60 -12.65
CA ASP A 95 -1.45 -11.13 -13.21
C ASP A 95 -2.51 -11.49 -12.15
N ARG A 96 -2.11 -11.72 -10.89
CA ARG A 96 -3.02 -11.97 -9.76
C ARG A 96 -3.97 -10.83 -9.45
N ILE A 97 -3.60 -9.58 -9.78
CA ILE A 97 -4.46 -8.41 -9.55
C ILE A 97 -5.55 -8.35 -10.63
N PRO A 98 -6.85 -8.36 -10.29
CA PRO A 98 -7.90 -8.18 -11.31
C PRO A 98 -7.83 -6.81 -11.98
N ARG A 99 -7.88 -6.77 -13.32
CA ARG A 99 -7.92 -5.52 -14.09
C ARG A 99 -9.37 -5.17 -14.42
N LYS A 100 -9.81 -4.00 -13.96
CA LYS A 100 -11.11 -3.42 -14.31
C LYS A 100 -10.90 -2.21 -15.20
N TYR A 101 -11.36 -2.29 -16.44
CA TYR A 101 -11.32 -1.18 -17.39
C TYR A 101 -12.60 -0.34 -17.25
N ILE A 102 -12.45 0.98 -17.23
CA ILE A 102 -13.54 1.96 -17.12
C ILE A 102 -13.42 2.85 -18.35
N ASN A 103 -14.54 3.05 -19.05
CA ASN A 103 -14.65 3.94 -20.21
C ASN A 103 -15.18 5.31 -19.78
#